data_AF-A0A550BV32-F1
#
_entry.id   AF-A0A550BV32-F1
#
_cell.length_a   1.000
_cell.length_b   1.000
_cell.length_c   1.000
_cell.angle_alpha   90.00
_cell.angle_beta   90.00
_cell.angle_gamma   90.00
#
_symmetry.space_group_name_H-M   'P 1'
#
loop_
_entity.id
_entity.type
_entity.pdbx_description
1 polymer ?
#
loop_
_entity_poly.entity_id
_entity_poly.type
_entity_poly.pdbx_seq_one_letter_code
_entity_poly.pdbx_strand_id
1 'polypeptide(L)'
;MGLCYFETLWRMSNNHRIVEWSINDGIFDVFLRTLMSRHSGAADPLGEVAHTFHDNLVYWRVLYAFHKKHHHEIPMLRPLAKQFPVLNNLVIAYEERSIVLQAARNEWTEMRQRCSYHQCQHHTEGTLLRQCSCRGAWYCSLNCQRKHWGEWHHKRCAAMDANNHGKTTPRDLHFIALLCVTHLRKNKDSILADILALDPSHRHLLSIGVNLQSPTIMHMVGIFQDRVPEETWLGMIYASWREGGEERTAPMQRAINLDDWEEKVELPL
;
A
#
# COMPACT_ATOMS: atom_id res chain seq x y z
N MET A 1 18.88 4.74 24.09
CA MET A 1 19.20 3.32 23.80
C MET A 1 17.96 2.46 23.58
N GLY A 2 16.93 2.51 24.43
CA GLY A 2 15.75 1.62 24.30
C GLY A 2 15.04 1.66 22.94
N LEU A 3 14.81 2.84 22.35
CA LEU A 3 14.13 2.94 21.05
C LEU A 3 14.95 2.37 19.88
N CYS A 4 16.28 2.43 19.94
CA CYS A 4 17.15 1.85 18.91
C CYS A 4 17.06 0.33 18.88
N TYR A 5 16.92 -0.30 20.06
CA TYR A 5 16.71 -1.75 20.15
C TYR A 5 15.40 -2.17 19.46
N PHE A 6 14.31 -1.40 19.65
CA PHE A 6 13.05 -1.67 18.96
C PHE A 6 13.17 -1.49 17.45
N GLU A 7 13.86 -0.45 16.96
CA GLU A 7 14.11 -0.26 15.53
C GLU A 7 14.80 -1.49 14.92
N THR A 8 15.83 -2.01 15.59
CA THR A 8 16.56 -3.19 15.12
C THR A 8 15.65 -4.42 15.10
N LEU A 9 14.84 -4.63 16.16
CA LEU A 9 13.85 -5.72 16.20
C LEU A 9 12.82 -5.61 15.09
N TRP A 10 12.31 -4.42 14.79
CA TRP A 10 11.34 -4.18 13.73
C TRP A 10 11.91 -4.52 12.34
N ARG A 11 13.18 -4.18 12.11
CA ARG A 11 13.89 -4.52 10.87
C ARG A 11 14.20 -6.00 10.74
N MET A 12 14.61 -6.66 11.82
CA MET A 12 14.95 -8.08 11.80
C MET A 12 13.73 -9.03 11.82
N SER A 13 12.59 -8.58 12.34
CA SER A 13 11.37 -9.40 12.39
C SER A 13 10.82 -9.67 10.98
N ASN A 14 10.55 -10.92 10.64
CA ASN A 14 9.88 -11.30 9.38
C ASN A 14 8.37 -10.97 9.35
N ASN A 15 7.89 -10.14 10.29
CA ASN A 15 6.46 -9.84 10.42
C ASN A 15 6.22 -8.44 10.99
N HIS A 16 5.34 -7.67 10.35
CA HIS A 16 4.91 -6.34 10.82
C HIS A 16 4.13 -6.35 12.14
N ARG A 17 3.74 -7.52 12.68
CA ARG A 17 3.07 -7.64 13.99
C ARG A 17 3.86 -7.01 15.13
N ILE A 18 5.20 -7.06 15.06
CA ILE A 18 6.02 -6.47 16.13
C ILE A 18 5.85 -4.94 16.20
N VAL A 19 5.69 -4.27 15.05
CA VAL A 19 5.45 -2.82 14.97
C VAL A 19 4.04 -2.51 15.44
N GLU A 20 3.05 -3.29 15.00
CA GLU A 20 1.66 -3.21 15.46
C GLU A 20 1.55 -3.29 16.98
N TRP A 21 2.17 -4.30 17.61
CA TRP A 21 2.18 -4.46 19.06
C TRP A 21 2.90 -3.30 19.75
N SER A 22 4.05 -2.87 19.22
CA SER A 22 4.79 -1.72 19.76
C SER A 22 3.94 -0.44 19.79
N ILE A 23 3.14 -0.20 18.74
CA ILE A 23 2.20 0.94 18.71
C ILE A 23 1.15 0.77 19.81
N ASN A 24 0.49 -0.39 19.87
CA ASN A 24 -0.53 -0.68 20.87
C ASN A 24 0.00 -0.53 22.31
N ASP A 25 1.26 -0.91 22.55
CA ASP A 25 1.94 -0.83 23.84
C ASP A 25 2.50 0.57 24.17
N GLY A 26 2.38 1.53 23.25
CA GLY A 26 2.70 2.95 23.52
C GLY A 26 4.15 3.33 23.23
N ILE A 27 4.85 2.55 22.41
CA ILE A 27 6.20 2.90 21.97
C ILE A 27 6.21 4.22 21.17
N PHE A 28 5.14 4.54 20.43
CA PHE A 28 5.01 5.84 19.78
C PHE A 28 4.93 7.00 20.78
N ASP A 29 4.22 6.82 21.91
CA ASP A 29 4.15 7.82 22.98
C ASP A 29 5.51 8.05 23.64
N VAL A 30 6.28 6.98 23.84
CA VAL A 30 7.67 7.05 24.32
C VAL A 30 8.55 7.80 23.31
N PHE A 31 8.39 7.52 22.01
CA PHE A 31 9.08 8.26 20.95
C PHE A 31 8.77 9.75 21.01
N LEU A 32 7.49 10.16 21.10
CA LEU A 32 7.09 11.56 21.19
C LEU A 32 7.67 12.25 22.44
N ARG A 33 7.55 11.64 23.62
CA ARG A 33 8.15 12.18 24.85
C ARG A 33 9.66 12.35 24.74
N THR A 34 10.33 11.36 24.15
CA THR A 34 11.78 11.41 23.94
C THR A 34 12.15 12.54 22.97
N LEU A 35 11.38 12.70 21.89
CA LEU A 35 11.58 13.77 20.90
C LEU A 35 11.43 15.16 21.54
N MET A 36 10.40 15.37 22.36
CA MET A 36 10.16 16.65 23.06
C MET A 36 11.21 16.97 24.14
N SER A 37 11.83 15.96 24.74
CA SER A 37 12.86 16.15 25.78
C SER A 37 14.25 16.52 25.23
N ARG A 38 14.43 16.46 23.90
CA ARG A 38 15.73 16.70 23.28
C ARG A 38 16.09 18.17 23.22
N HIS A 39 17.35 18.44 23.58
CA HIS A 39 18.01 19.71 23.36
C HIS A 39 18.80 19.61 22.05
N SER A 40 18.66 20.59 21.16
CA SER A 40 19.22 20.62 19.82
C SER A 40 20.75 20.42 19.82
N GLY A 41 21.28 19.35 19.17
CA GLY A 41 22.73 19.25 18.92
C GLY A 41 23.35 17.85 18.80
N ALA A 42 22.71 16.77 19.27
CA ALA A 42 23.25 15.41 19.13
C ALA A 42 22.71 14.70 17.88
N ALA A 43 23.54 13.85 17.24
CA ALA A 43 23.13 12.93 16.19
C ALA A 43 21.82 12.19 16.58
N ASP A 44 20.91 12.01 15.63
CA ASP A 44 19.51 11.69 15.94
C ASP A 44 19.13 10.23 15.67
N PRO A 45 19.35 9.30 16.63
CA PRO A 45 18.83 7.94 16.55
C PRO A 45 17.29 7.88 16.53
N LEU A 46 16.57 8.97 16.85
CA LEU A 46 15.12 9.02 16.69
C LEU A 46 14.72 9.15 15.22
N GLY A 47 15.62 9.61 14.35
CA GLY A 47 15.39 9.64 12.91
C GLY A 47 15.09 8.25 12.34
N GLU A 48 15.90 7.24 12.69
CA GLU A 48 15.69 5.85 12.23
C GLU A 48 14.38 5.25 12.77
N VAL A 49 14.02 5.58 14.01
CA VAL A 49 12.76 5.14 14.62
C VAL A 49 11.57 5.76 13.89
N ALA A 50 11.63 7.07 13.60
CA ALA A 50 10.62 7.79 12.86
C ALA A 50 10.49 7.30 11.41
N HIS A 51 11.61 7.07 10.72
CA HIS A 51 11.64 6.46 9.39
C HIS A 51 11.02 5.06 9.41
N THR A 52 11.32 4.26 10.43
CA THR A 52 10.72 2.92 10.54
C THR A 52 9.20 3.01 10.73
N PHE A 53 8.69 3.91 11.58
CA PHE A 53 7.24 4.12 11.67
C PHE A 53 6.67 4.57 10.33
N HIS A 54 7.26 5.60 9.71
CA HIS A 54 6.88 6.14 8.41
C HIS A 54 6.76 5.02 7.36
N ASP A 55 7.82 4.22 7.17
CA ASP A 55 7.90 3.17 6.17
C ASP A 55 6.88 2.06 6.43
N ASN A 56 6.49 1.84 7.69
CA ASN A 56 5.50 0.84 8.03
C ASN A 56 4.05 1.32 7.89
N LEU A 57 3.78 2.63 7.67
CA LEU A 57 2.41 3.13 7.46
C LEU A 57 1.81 2.73 6.10
N VAL A 58 2.58 2.10 5.21
CA VAL A 58 2.06 1.48 3.97
C VAL A 58 1.40 0.12 4.22
N TYR A 59 1.58 -0.49 5.40
CA TYR A 59 0.98 -1.78 5.74
C TYR A 59 -0.32 -1.58 6.51
N TRP A 60 -1.40 -2.22 6.05
CA TRP A 60 -2.75 -1.99 6.56
C TRP A 60 -2.82 -2.14 8.08
N ARG A 61 -2.19 -3.19 8.64
CA ARG A 61 -2.29 -3.47 10.09
C ARG A 61 -1.60 -2.42 10.94
N VAL A 62 -0.46 -1.92 10.48
CA VAL A 62 0.35 -0.96 11.22
C VAL A 62 -0.36 0.38 11.19
N LEU A 63 -0.79 0.82 10.00
CA LEU A 63 -1.56 2.03 9.85
C LEU A 63 -2.89 1.96 10.61
N TYR A 64 -3.57 0.81 10.61
CA TYR A 64 -4.80 0.62 11.38
C TYR A 64 -4.57 0.71 12.90
N ALA A 65 -3.52 0.08 13.43
CA ALA A 65 -3.16 0.19 14.83
C ALA A 65 -2.80 1.64 15.21
N PHE A 66 -2.02 2.30 14.36
CA PHE A 66 -1.66 3.71 14.53
C PHE A 66 -2.90 4.60 14.51
N HIS A 67 -3.77 4.45 13.52
CA HIS A 67 -5.03 5.19 13.41
C HIS A 67 -5.92 4.97 14.63
N LYS A 68 -6.17 3.72 15.01
CA LYS A 68 -7.00 3.37 16.17
C LYS A 68 -6.52 4.07 17.44
N LYS A 69 -5.21 4.14 17.65
CA LYS A 69 -4.61 4.70 18.87
C LYS A 69 -4.45 6.21 18.82
N HIS A 70 -3.97 6.78 17.71
CA HIS A 70 -3.45 8.15 17.67
C HIS A 70 -4.23 9.11 16.75
N HIS A 71 -5.25 8.67 15.99
CA HIS A 71 -5.91 9.57 15.01
C HIS A 71 -6.43 10.89 15.60
N HIS A 72 -6.91 10.86 16.85
CA HIS A 72 -7.43 12.03 17.54
C HIS A 72 -6.35 13.01 18.01
N GLU A 73 -5.10 12.54 18.14
CA GLU A 73 -3.94 13.34 18.55
C GLU A 73 -3.27 14.04 17.36
N ILE A 74 -3.48 13.55 16.14
CA ILE A 74 -2.81 14.06 14.92
C ILE A 74 -2.98 15.57 14.72
N PRO A 75 -4.17 16.17 14.90
CA PRO A 75 -4.32 17.64 14.84
C PRO A 75 -3.43 18.37 15.85
N MET A 76 -3.25 17.82 17.05
CA MET A 76 -2.41 18.40 18.11
C MET A 76 -0.92 18.17 17.86
N LEU A 77 -0.55 17.14 17.09
CA LEU A 77 0.83 16.88 16.68
C LEU A 77 1.31 17.79 15.56
N ARG A 78 0.42 18.41 14.76
CA ARG A 78 0.83 19.28 13.63
C ARG A 78 1.74 20.45 14.03
N PRO A 79 1.46 21.24 15.08
CA PRO A 79 2.36 22.32 15.49
C PRO A 79 3.74 21.82 15.93
N LEU A 80 3.79 20.64 16.58
CA LEU A 80 5.02 19.99 16.98
C LEU A 80 5.80 19.47 15.76
N ALA A 81 5.10 18.84 14.82
CA ALA A 81 5.66 18.32 13.58
C ALA A 81 6.43 19.38 12.79
N LYS A 82 5.94 20.64 12.75
CA LYS A 82 6.64 21.75 12.11
C LYS A 82 8.05 22.02 12.68
N GLN A 83 8.28 21.65 13.94
CA GLN A 83 9.56 21.83 14.63
C GLN A 83 10.50 20.62 14.45
N PHE A 84 9.95 19.44 14.11
CA PHE A 84 10.68 18.19 14.00
C PHE A 84 10.43 17.53 12.63
N PRO A 85 11.36 17.69 11.65
CA PRO A 85 11.17 17.18 10.29
C PRO A 85 10.79 15.70 10.21
N VAL A 86 11.35 14.87 11.09
CA VAL A 86 11.06 13.42 11.15
C VAL A 86 9.62 13.12 11.57
N LEU A 87 9.05 13.91 12.48
CA LEU A 87 7.64 13.80 12.88
C LEU A 87 6.73 14.38 11.79
N ASN A 88 7.15 15.45 11.12
CA ASN A 88 6.42 16.01 9.97
C ASN A 88 6.22 14.99 8.86
N ASN A 89 7.30 14.30 8.49
CA ASN A 89 7.25 13.24 7.49
C ASN A 89 6.25 12.15 7.88
N LEU A 90 6.26 11.70 9.15
CA LEU A 90 5.33 10.70 9.66
C LEU A 90 3.86 11.18 9.64
N VAL A 91 3.59 12.42 10.03
CA VAL A 91 2.24 13.00 10.03
C VAL A 91 1.69 13.12 8.60
N ILE A 92 2.47 13.66 7.66
CA ILE A 92 2.07 13.75 6.24
C ILE A 92 1.76 12.35 5.68
N ALA A 93 2.67 11.41 5.94
CA ALA A 93 2.54 10.01 5.60
C ALA A 93 1.25 9.35 6.11
N TYR A 94 0.89 9.62 7.37
CA TYR A 94 -0.34 9.11 7.97
C TYR A 94 -1.56 9.73 7.28
N GLU A 95 -1.56 11.04 7.04
CA GLU A 95 -2.69 11.76 6.46
C GLU A 95 -2.99 11.30 5.03
N GLU A 96 -1.95 11.22 4.18
CA GLU A 96 -2.10 10.74 2.80
C GLU A 96 -2.63 9.30 2.72
N ARG A 97 -2.25 8.43 3.67
CA ARG A 97 -2.60 7.01 3.62
C ARG A 97 -3.89 6.66 4.39
N SER A 98 -4.22 7.43 5.43
CA SER A 98 -5.38 7.14 6.30
C SER A 98 -6.73 7.27 5.59
N ILE A 99 -6.81 8.11 4.55
CA ILE A 99 -8.06 8.30 3.77
C ILE A 99 -8.55 7.00 3.13
N VAL A 100 -7.66 6.04 2.88
CA VAL A 100 -7.97 4.77 2.21
C VAL A 100 -8.33 3.65 3.21
N LEU A 101 -8.07 3.83 4.51
CA LEU A 101 -8.23 2.78 5.52
C LEU A 101 -9.63 2.18 5.56
N GLN A 102 -10.67 3.02 5.54
CA GLN A 102 -12.04 2.56 5.67
C GLN A 102 -12.50 1.82 4.41
N ALA A 103 -12.19 2.34 3.23
CA ALA A 103 -12.48 1.67 1.97
C ALA A 103 -11.80 0.30 1.91
N ALA A 104 -10.51 0.23 2.25
CA ALA A 104 -9.76 -1.02 2.30
C ALA A 104 -10.33 -2.03 3.31
N ARG A 105 -10.85 -1.56 4.46
CA ARG A 105 -11.52 -2.42 5.43
C ARG A 105 -12.82 -3.01 4.87
N ASN A 106 -13.62 -2.19 4.19
CA ASN A 106 -14.89 -2.60 3.60
C ASN A 106 -14.65 -3.60 2.47
N GLU A 107 -13.81 -3.25 1.49
CA GLU A 107 -13.47 -4.13 0.36
C GLU A 107 -12.88 -5.46 0.83
N TRP A 108 -11.96 -5.44 1.79
CA TRP A 108 -11.38 -6.67 2.34
C TRP A 108 -12.42 -7.54 3.06
N THR A 109 -13.41 -6.92 3.71
CA THR A 109 -14.51 -7.66 4.36
C THR A 109 -15.42 -8.32 3.33
N GLU A 110 -15.76 -7.61 2.25
CA GLU A 110 -16.54 -8.14 1.14
C GLU A 110 -15.81 -9.28 0.42
N MET A 111 -14.50 -9.11 0.13
CA MET A 111 -13.68 -10.16 -0.50
C MET A 111 -13.70 -11.46 0.30
N ARG A 112 -13.70 -11.38 1.64
CA ARG A 112 -13.75 -12.53 2.54
C ARG A 112 -15.09 -13.24 2.59
N GLN A 113 -16.15 -12.62 2.06
CA GLN A 113 -17.50 -13.17 2.03
C GLN A 113 -17.83 -13.85 0.69
N ARG A 114 -16.93 -13.78 -0.30
CA ARG A 114 -17.15 -14.35 -1.64
C ARG A 114 -16.18 -15.48 -1.94
N CYS A 115 -16.68 -16.51 -2.62
CA CYS A 115 -15.81 -17.54 -3.17
C CYS A 115 -14.94 -16.94 -4.27
N SER A 116 -13.63 -17.12 -4.18
CA SER A 116 -12.67 -16.61 -5.18
C SER A 116 -12.71 -17.39 -6.50
N TYR A 117 -13.42 -18.53 -6.54
CA TYR A 117 -13.69 -19.22 -7.81
C TYR A 117 -14.88 -18.54 -8.50
N HIS A 118 -14.60 -17.76 -9.54
CA HIS A 118 -15.59 -16.89 -10.22
C HIS A 118 -16.79 -17.65 -10.83
N GLN A 119 -16.63 -18.94 -11.15
CA GLN A 119 -17.72 -19.79 -11.68
C GLN A 119 -18.52 -20.50 -10.57
N CYS A 120 -18.26 -20.17 -9.30
CA CYS A 120 -18.99 -20.76 -8.19
C CYS A 120 -20.43 -20.22 -8.15
N GLN A 121 -21.41 -21.09 -8.41
CA GLN A 121 -22.83 -20.76 -8.33
C GLN A 121 -23.35 -20.65 -6.89
N HIS A 122 -22.60 -21.19 -5.92
CA HIS A 122 -22.96 -21.14 -4.50
C HIS A 122 -22.42 -19.88 -3.84
N HIS A 123 -23.15 -18.77 -3.97
CA HIS A 123 -22.99 -17.58 -3.14
C HIS A 123 -23.87 -17.70 -1.91
N THR A 124 -23.55 -18.63 -1.00
CA THR A 124 -24.34 -18.78 0.22
C THR A 124 -23.86 -17.78 1.26
N GLU A 125 -24.62 -16.70 1.43
CA GLU A 125 -24.53 -15.83 2.60
C GLU A 125 -24.49 -16.70 3.88
N GLY A 126 -23.54 -16.42 4.76
CA GLY A 126 -23.38 -17.14 6.04
C GLY A 126 -22.53 -18.41 6.00
N THR A 127 -22.04 -18.87 4.84
CA THR A 127 -21.09 -20.01 4.81
C THR A 127 -19.69 -19.57 5.23
N LEU A 128 -19.10 -20.29 6.20
CA LEU A 128 -17.70 -20.08 6.58
C LEU A 128 -16.78 -20.50 5.42
N LEU A 129 -16.15 -19.50 4.78
CA LEU A 129 -15.22 -19.76 3.68
C LEU A 129 -13.85 -20.24 4.17
N ARG A 130 -13.31 -21.22 3.47
CA ARG A 130 -11.94 -21.73 3.66
C ARG A 130 -10.94 -20.76 3.08
N GLN A 131 -9.95 -20.36 3.88
CA GLN A 131 -8.89 -19.48 3.42
C GLN A 131 -7.75 -20.27 2.79
N CYS A 132 -7.21 -19.78 1.66
CA CYS A 132 -5.95 -20.28 1.11
C CYS A 132 -4.77 -19.95 2.03
N SER A 133 -3.68 -20.71 2.00
CA SER A 133 -2.46 -20.41 2.77
C SER A 133 -1.87 -19.02 2.45
N CYS A 134 -2.05 -18.54 1.21
CA CYS A 134 -1.64 -17.18 0.85
C CYS A 134 -2.46 -16.10 1.57
N ARG A 135 -3.67 -16.40 2.08
CA ARG A 135 -4.61 -15.45 2.69
C ARG A 135 -5.18 -14.38 1.75
N GLY A 136 -5.02 -14.55 0.44
CA GLY A 136 -5.59 -13.69 -0.60
C GLY A 136 -6.78 -14.30 -1.35
N ALA A 137 -7.20 -15.53 -1.00
CA ALA A 137 -8.33 -16.21 -1.62
C ALA A 137 -9.14 -17.00 -0.58
N TRP A 138 -10.45 -17.07 -0.79
CA TRP A 138 -11.42 -17.75 0.08
C TRP A 138 -12.34 -18.64 -0.76
N TYR A 139 -12.72 -19.81 -0.24
CA TYR A 139 -13.45 -20.82 -0.98
C TYR A 139 -14.58 -21.43 -0.16
N CYS A 140 -15.75 -21.61 -0.76
CA CYS A 140 -16.86 -22.30 -0.10
C CYS A 140 -16.60 -23.81 0.06
N SER A 141 -15.71 -24.40 -0.76
CA SER A 141 -15.41 -25.82 -0.75
C SER A 141 -13.99 -26.12 -1.25
N LEU A 142 -13.48 -27.30 -0.90
CA LEU A 142 -12.20 -27.80 -1.45
C LEU A 142 -12.28 -28.02 -2.97
N ASN A 143 -13.47 -28.34 -3.49
CA ASN A 143 -13.67 -28.49 -4.93
C ASN A 143 -13.46 -27.14 -5.66
N CYS A 144 -14.05 -26.04 -5.17
CA CYS A 144 -13.81 -24.71 -5.73
C CYS A 144 -12.35 -24.29 -5.63
N GLN A 145 -11.67 -24.62 -4.52
CA GLN A 145 -10.24 -24.38 -4.37
C GLN A 145 -9.43 -25.14 -5.44
N ARG A 146 -9.68 -26.44 -5.64
CA ARG A 146 -8.99 -27.25 -6.65
C ARG A 146 -9.24 -26.77 -8.08
N LYS A 147 -10.48 -26.39 -8.41
CA LYS A 147 -10.83 -25.82 -9.72
C LYS A 147 -10.10 -24.51 -9.97
N HIS A 148 -10.22 -23.55 -9.04
CA HIS A 148 -9.51 -22.28 -9.14
C HIS A 148 -7.97 -22.45 -9.15
N TRP A 149 -7.46 -23.44 -8.41
CA TRP A 149 -6.05 -23.83 -8.46
C TRP A 149 -5.62 -24.27 -9.86
N GLY A 150 -6.36 -25.20 -10.47
CA GLY A 150 -6.07 -25.70 -11.81
C GLY A 150 -6.12 -24.65 -12.91
N GLU A 151 -7.03 -23.66 -12.79
CA GLU A 151 -7.16 -22.59 -13.79
C GLU A 151 -5.98 -21.62 -13.75
N TRP A 152 -5.77 -20.92 -12.63
CA TRP A 152 -4.75 -19.89 -12.57
C TRP A 152 -4.23 -19.53 -11.19
N HIS A 153 -4.91 -19.91 -10.09
CA HIS A 153 -4.47 -19.48 -8.75
C HIS A 153 -3.04 -19.93 -8.43
N HIS A 154 -2.63 -21.13 -8.88
CA HIS A 154 -1.26 -21.63 -8.65
C HIS A 154 -0.17 -20.70 -9.21
N LYS A 155 -0.44 -20.01 -10.32
CA LYS A 155 0.51 -19.06 -10.95
C LYS A 155 0.64 -17.75 -10.18
N ARG A 156 -0.32 -17.43 -9.30
CA ARG A 156 -0.41 -16.15 -8.58
C ARG A 156 -0.46 -16.33 -7.06
N CYS A 157 -0.32 -17.56 -6.58
CA CYS A 157 -0.42 -17.87 -5.17
C CYS A 157 0.87 -17.44 -4.47
N ALA A 158 0.80 -16.39 -3.66
CA ALA A 158 1.95 -15.89 -2.89
C ALA A 158 2.59 -16.95 -1.98
N ALA A 159 1.86 -18.02 -1.62
CA ALA A 159 2.40 -19.09 -0.79
C ALA A 159 3.35 -20.04 -1.53
N MET A 160 3.37 -20.01 -2.88
CA MET A 160 4.25 -20.86 -3.70
C MET A 160 5.55 -20.18 -4.09
N ASP A 161 5.61 -18.85 -3.99
CA ASP A 161 6.82 -18.11 -4.33
C ASP A 161 7.78 -18.20 -3.14
N ALA A 162 8.72 -19.15 -3.23
CA ALA A 162 9.78 -19.32 -2.24
C ALA A 162 10.66 -18.06 -2.11
N ASN A 163 10.63 -17.14 -3.08
CA ASN A 163 11.32 -15.85 -2.97
C ASN A 163 10.44 -14.79 -2.33
N ASN A 164 9.14 -15.05 -2.15
CA ASN A 164 8.19 -14.14 -1.48
C ASN A 164 8.19 -14.35 0.04
N HIS A 165 9.38 -14.42 0.64
CA HIS A 165 9.60 -14.37 2.08
C HIS A 165 9.42 -12.96 2.68
N GLY A 166 8.80 -12.04 1.91
CA GLY A 166 8.47 -10.70 2.37
C GLY A 166 7.53 -10.72 3.58
N LYS A 167 7.61 -9.65 4.37
CA LYS A 167 6.74 -9.38 5.53
C LYS A 167 5.33 -8.97 5.08
N THR A 168 5.21 -8.51 3.84
CA THR A 168 4.00 -8.00 3.18
C THR A 168 3.00 -9.13 2.93
N THR A 169 1.84 -9.06 3.58
CA THR A 169 0.76 -10.06 3.35
C THR A 169 -0.15 -9.65 2.19
N PRO A 170 -0.99 -10.55 1.63
CA PRO A 170 -1.92 -10.14 0.58
C PRO A 170 -2.93 -9.06 0.98
N ARG A 171 -3.22 -8.91 2.27
CA ARG A 171 -3.99 -7.78 2.78
C ARG A 171 -3.26 -6.46 2.61
N ASP A 172 -1.95 -6.48 2.87
CA ASP A 172 -1.10 -5.32 2.72
C ASP A 172 -0.93 -4.97 1.24
N LEU A 173 -0.74 -5.97 0.36
CA LEU A 173 -0.72 -5.76 -1.10
C LEU A 173 -2.04 -5.17 -1.63
N HIS A 174 -3.19 -5.67 -1.14
CA HIS A 174 -4.48 -5.09 -1.49
C HIS A 174 -4.57 -3.62 -1.03
N PHE A 175 -4.12 -3.31 0.18
CA PHE A 175 -4.11 -1.95 0.68
C PHE A 175 -3.17 -1.03 -0.11
N ILE A 176 -1.96 -1.49 -0.45
CA ILE A 176 -1.01 -0.80 -1.31
C ILE A 176 -1.62 -0.52 -2.69
N ALA A 177 -2.31 -1.49 -3.28
CA ALA A 177 -3.00 -1.30 -4.56
C ALA A 177 -4.10 -0.23 -4.46
N LEU A 178 -4.84 -0.18 -3.33
CA LEU A 178 -5.83 0.87 -3.10
C LEU A 178 -5.20 2.24 -2.89
N LEU A 179 -4.06 2.35 -2.20
CA LEU A 179 -3.29 3.61 -2.12
C LEU A 179 -2.93 4.12 -3.52
N CYS A 180 -2.43 3.22 -4.38
CA CYS A 180 -2.09 3.56 -5.76
C CYS A 180 -3.32 4.03 -6.54
N VAL A 181 -4.42 3.27 -6.52
CA VAL A 181 -5.65 3.64 -7.26
C VAL A 181 -6.22 4.98 -6.79
N THR A 182 -6.25 5.23 -5.48
CA THR A 182 -6.71 6.51 -4.93
C THR A 182 -5.82 7.66 -5.37
N HIS A 183 -4.49 7.49 -5.34
CA HIS A 183 -3.54 8.49 -5.81
C HIS A 183 -3.70 8.79 -7.30
N LEU A 184 -3.81 7.75 -8.13
CA LEU A 184 -3.99 7.88 -9.58
C LEU A 184 -5.29 8.62 -9.92
N ARG A 185 -6.39 8.34 -9.21
CA ARG A 185 -7.65 9.08 -9.39
C ARG A 185 -7.54 10.55 -8.98
N LYS A 186 -6.92 10.83 -7.84
CA LYS A 186 -6.72 12.20 -7.33
C LYS A 186 -5.84 13.04 -8.25
N ASN A 187 -4.89 12.43 -8.94
CA ASN A 187 -3.88 13.11 -9.74
C ASN A 187 -3.99 12.80 -11.25
N LYS A 188 -5.17 12.37 -11.72
CA LYS A 188 -5.42 11.94 -13.11
C LYS A 188 -4.85 12.93 -14.13
N ASP A 189 -5.19 14.21 -13.98
CA ASP A 189 -4.82 15.25 -14.96
C ASP A 189 -3.31 15.49 -15.00
N SER A 190 -2.65 15.48 -13.84
CA SER A 190 -1.18 15.63 -13.76
C SER A 190 -0.47 14.45 -14.42
N ILE A 191 -0.94 13.23 -14.15
CA ILE A 191 -0.37 12.01 -14.74
C ILE A 191 -0.56 12.01 -16.25
N LEU A 192 -1.74 12.42 -16.73
CA LEU A 192 -2.02 12.50 -18.16
C LEU A 192 -1.15 13.56 -18.85
N ALA A 193 -0.92 14.70 -18.21
CA ALA A 193 0.00 15.72 -18.72
C ALA A 193 1.44 15.18 -18.86
N ASP A 194 1.92 14.44 -17.85
CA ASP A 194 3.25 13.81 -17.89
C ASP A 194 3.33 12.73 -18.98
N ILE A 195 2.26 11.93 -19.14
CA ILE A 195 2.13 10.93 -20.20
C ILE A 195 2.21 11.59 -21.59
N LEU A 196 1.43 12.64 -21.82
CA LEU A 196 1.38 13.33 -23.12
C LEU A 196 2.66 14.07 -23.45
N ALA A 197 3.37 14.57 -22.43
CA ALA A 197 4.69 15.15 -22.61
C ALA A 197 5.74 14.08 -23.00
N LEU A 198 5.61 12.87 -22.46
CA LEU A 198 6.53 11.76 -22.70
C LEU A 198 6.27 11.03 -24.02
N ASP A 199 5.01 10.79 -24.37
CA ASP A 199 4.59 10.07 -25.58
C ASP A 199 3.41 10.78 -26.29
N PRO A 200 3.63 11.92 -26.97
CA PRO A 200 2.57 12.69 -27.63
C PRO A 200 1.84 11.97 -28.76
N SER A 201 2.37 10.82 -29.21
CA SER A 201 1.85 10.06 -30.35
C SER A 201 1.21 8.72 -29.97
N HIS A 202 1.14 8.43 -28.66
CA HIS A 202 0.57 7.22 -28.08
C HIS A 202 1.19 5.96 -28.72
N ARG A 203 2.50 5.95 -28.95
CA ARG A 203 3.19 4.84 -29.61
C ARG A 203 3.65 3.75 -28.65
N HIS A 204 3.55 3.97 -27.35
CA HIS A 204 4.12 3.09 -26.34
C HIS A 204 3.09 2.64 -25.32
N LEU A 205 3.29 1.43 -24.79
CA LEU A 205 2.74 1.04 -23.49
C LEU A 205 3.54 1.74 -22.40
N LEU A 206 2.84 2.24 -21.39
CA LEU A 206 3.45 3.07 -20.36
C LEU A 206 3.50 2.33 -19.03
N SER A 207 4.41 2.77 -18.18
CA SER A 207 4.51 2.38 -16.77
C SER A 207 4.23 3.60 -15.91
N ILE A 208 3.40 3.43 -14.88
CA ILE A 208 3.10 4.46 -13.89
C ILE A 208 3.57 3.94 -12.54
N GLY A 209 4.73 4.41 -12.10
CA GLY A 209 5.31 4.07 -10.81
C GLY A 209 4.79 4.98 -9.71
N VAL A 210 4.06 4.43 -8.73
CA VAL A 210 3.60 5.14 -7.54
C VAL A 210 4.58 4.92 -6.39
N ASN A 211 5.24 5.99 -5.96
CA ASN A 211 6.20 5.96 -4.86
C ASN A 211 5.50 6.18 -3.51
N LEU A 212 5.48 5.13 -2.70
CA LEU A 212 4.94 5.13 -1.34
C LEU A 212 6.01 5.30 -0.26
N GLN A 213 7.29 5.43 -0.63
CA GLN A 213 8.42 5.67 0.29
C GLN A 213 8.54 7.14 0.72
N SER A 214 7.88 8.05 -0.01
CA SER A 214 7.84 9.46 0.36
C SER A 214 6.68 9.73 1.32
N PRO A 215 6.79 10.76 2.18
CA PRO A 215 5.69 11.19 3.04
C PRO A 215 4.42 11.51 2.24
N THR A 216 4.59 12.31 1.18
CA THR A 216 3.57 12.53 0.16
C THR A 216 3.71 11.46 -0.91
N ILE A 217 2.61 10.82 -1.29
CA ILE A 217 2.63 9.85 -2.39
C ILE A 217 2.93 10.59 -3.69
N MET A 218 3.92 10.09 -4.44
CA MET A 218 4.32 10.65 -5.74
C MET A 218 4.11 9.63 -6.84
N HIS A 219 4.13 10.09 -8.09
CA HIS A 219 4.13 9.22 -9.25
C HIS A 219 5.27 9.57 -10.21
N MET A 220 5.64 8.62 -11.06
CA MET A 220 6.55 8.77 -12.18
C MET A 220 5.97 8.01 -13.38
N VAL A 221 6.11 8.56 -14.57
CA VAL A 221 5.68 7.92 -15.82
C VAL A 221 6.93 7.53 -16.61
N GLY A 222 6.92 6.34 -17.20
CA GLY A 222 8.01 5.86 -18.06
C GLY A 222 7.50 5.00 -19.21
N ILE A 223 8.24 4.97 -20.32
CA ILE A 223 7.95 4.06 -21.45
C ILE A 223 8.29 2.63 -21.04
N PHE A 224 7.35 1.70 -21.26
CA PHE A 224 7.55 0.28 -20.99
C PHE A 224 8.01 -0.47 -22.24
N GLN A 225 7.27 -0.35 -23.34
CA GLN A 225 7.59 -0.94 -24.64
C GLN A 225 6.77 -0.29 -25.76
N ASP A 226 7.11 -0.57 -27.02
CA ASP A 226 6.29 -0.16 -28.17
C ASP A 226 4.90 -0.79 -28.11
N ARG A 227 3.88 0.00 -28.44
CA ARG A 227 2.48 -0.43 -28.56
C ARG A 227 2.23 -0.95 -29.98
N VAL A 228 1.57 -2.09 -30.10
CA VAL A 228 1.08 -2.55 -31.41
C VAL A 228 -0.07 -1.64 -31.84
N PRO A 229 -0.18 -1.19 -33.11
CA PRO A 229 -1.17 -0.19 -33.53
C PRO A 229 -2.65 -0.49 -33.22
N GLU A 230 -3.00 -1.76 -32.97
CA GLU A 230 -4.36 -2.23 -32.65
C GLU A 230 -4.57 -2.49 -31.16
N GLU A 231 -3.53 -2.37 -30.33
CA GLU A 231 -3.64 -2.55 -28.88
C GLU A 231 -4.18 -1.28 -28.21
N THR A 232 -5.04 -1.49 -27.20
CA THR A 232 -5.50 -0.43 -26.29
C THR A 232 -4.32 0.30 -25.67
N TRP A 233 -4.43 1.61 -25.48
CA TRP A 233 -3.39 2.36 -24.79
C TRP A 233 -3.40 2.06 -23.30
N LEU A 234 -2.44 1.28 -22.81
CA LEU A 234 -2.41 0.82 -21.42
C LEU A 234 -1.27 1.43 -20.62
N GLY A 235 -1.60 1.83 -19.38
CA GLY A 235 -0.65 2.18 -18.33
C GLY A 235 -0.54 1.06 -17.30
N MET A 236 0.64 0.44 -17.20
CA MET A 236 0.97 -0.58 -16.21
C MET A 236 1.34 0.09 -14.87
N ILE A 237 0.61 -0.22 -13.81
CA ILE A 237 0.83 0.41 -12.51
C ILE A 237 1.87 -0.39 -11.73
N TYR A 238 2.87 0.30 -11.18
CA TYR A 238 3.83 -0.25 -10.22
C TYR A 238 3.74 0.52 -8.92
N ALA A 239 3.95 -0.16 -7.79
CA ALA A 239 4.11 0.49 -6.50
C ALA A 239 5.54 0.27 -6.00
N SER A 240 6.17 1.30 -5.44
CA SER A 240 7.44 1.17 -4.71
C SER A 240 7.27 1.56 -3.24
N TRP A 241 7.83 0.74 -2.33
CA TRP A 241 7.75 0.94 -0.88
C TRP A 241 9.00 0.37 -0.20
N ARG A 242 9.14 0.58 1.12
CA ARG A 242 10.25 0.02 1.91
C ARG A 242 9.77 -1.11 2.82
N GLU A 243 10.53 -2.19 2.86
CA GLU A 243 10.29 -3.35 3.71
C GLU A 243 11.60 -3.78 4.38
N GLY A 244 11.68 -3.68 5.72
CA GLY A 244 12.90 -4.05 6.44
C GLY A 244 14.13 -3.19 6.12
N GLY A 245 13.93 -2.01 5.54
CA GLY A 245 14.99 -1.12 5.05
C GLY A 245 15.37 -1.35 3.59
N GLU A 246 14.84 -2.38 2.95
CA GLU A 246 15.03 -2.64 1.52
C GLU A 246 13.93 -2.00 0.69
N GLU A 247 14.29 -1.52 -0.49
CA GLU A 247 13.32 -1.09 -1.49
C GLU A 247 12.62 -2.31 -2.13
N ARG A 248 11.29 -2.20 -2.24
CA ARG A 248 10.43 -3.16 -2.90
C ARG A 248 9.68 -2.46 -4.02
N THR A 249 9.58 -3.13 -5.16
CA THR A 249 8.74 -2.69 -6.27
C THR A 249 7.94 -3.88 -6.78
N ALA A 250 6.64 -3.68 -7.00
CA ALA A 250 5.79 -4.73 -7.56
C ALA A 250 4.75 -4.16 -8.52
N PRO A 251 4.37 -4.91 -9.57
CA PRO A 251 3.25 -4.56 -10.42
C PRO A 251 1.93 -4.68 -9.62
N MET A 252 1.08 -3.67 -9.73
CA MET A 252 -0.28 -3.74 -9.23
C MET A 252 -1.13 -4.47 -10.28
N GLN A 253 -2.07 -5.32 -9.84
CA GLN A 253 -2.84 -6.21 -10.73
C GLN A 253 -3.82 -5.49 -11.68
N ARG A 254 -3.70 -4.17 -11.85
CA ARG A 254 -4.56 -3.34 -12.67
C ARG A 254 -3.68 -2.57 -13.66
N ALA A 255 -3.92 -2.79 -14.94
CA ALA A 255 -3.60 -1.81 -15.97
C ALA A 255 -4.73 -0.77 -16.01
N ILE A 256 -4.39 0.45 -16.41
CA ILE A 256 -5.37 1.50 -16.68
C ILE A 256 -5.47 1.64 -18.20
N ASN A 257 -6.70 1.68 -18.71
CA ASN A 257 -6.94 2.15 -20.06
C ASN A 257 -6.77 3.67 -20.08
N LEU A 258 -5.75 4.14 -20.79
CA LEU A 258 -5.43 5.56 -20.93
C LEU A 258 -6.32 6.25 -21.95
N ASP A 259 -6.92 5.51 -22.88
CA ASP A 259 -7.92 6.04 -23.80
C ASP A 259 -9.13 6.59 -23.01
N ASP A 260 -9.58 5.86 -21.97
CA ASP A 260 -10.66 6.29 -21.05
C ASP A 260 -10.28 7.56 -20.24
N TRP A 261 -8.99 7.87 -20.15
CA TRP A 261 -8.52 9.05 -19.40
C TRP A 261 -8.57 10.32 -20.23
N GLU A 262 -8.32 10.22 -21.53
CA GLU A 262 -8.35 11.33 -22.49
C GLU A 262 -9.75 11.76 -22.87
N GLU A 263 -10.71 10.84 -22.90
CA GLU A 263 -12.11 11.15 -23.13
C GLU A 263 -12.59 12.10 -22.03
N LYS A 264 -12.47 13.40 -22.31
CA LYS A 264 -13.22 14.44 -21.61
C LYS A 264 -14.67 14.09 -21.85
N VAL A 265 -15.31 13.53 -20.83
CA VAL A 265 -16.77 13.62 -20.73
C VAL A 265 -17.06 15.11 -20.73
N GLU A 266 -17.39 15.66 -21.90
CA GLU A 266 -18.14 16.90 -22.01
C GLU A 266 -19.44 16.65 -21.25
N LEU A 267 -19.46 16.99 -19.96
CA LEU A 267 -20.70 17.04 -19.22
C LEU A 267 -21.56 18.08 -19.94
N PRO A 268 -22.78 17.73 -20.38
CA PRO A 268 -23.69 18.74 -20.92
C PRO A 268 -23.88 19.83 -19.87
N LEU A 269 -23.64 21.08 -20.30
CA LEU A 269 -23.86 22.30 -19.52
C LEU A 269 -25.29 22.37 -18.96
#